data_AF-A0A7J8IU22-F1
#
_entry.id   AF-A0A7J8IU22-F1
#
_cell.length_a   1.000
_cell.length_b   1.000
_cell.length_c   1.000
_cell.angle_alpha   90.00
_cell.angle_beta   90.00
_cell.angle_gamma   90.00
#
_symmetry.space_group_name_H-M   'P 1'
#
loop_
_entity.id
_entity.type
_entity.pdbx_description
1 polymer ?
#
loop_
_entity_poly.entity_id
_entity_poly.type
_entity_poly.pdbx_seq_one_letter_code
_entity_poly.pdbx_strand_id
1 'polypeptide(L)'
;MPRHLGCLDYTVRGLLGKATDDFCEDGRLVEKTTYDHVTREKLDRILAIIQGSHQKALVMYSNLDLQTQEAYEMAVRGSIRPMNQSPMLITGIRCLHFAPPEFLLEVQCMHETQKQLRRLVHEIGLELKSTAVCSQVRRTRDGCFTLDDALLRTQWDLHSIQNAIQAAAPRVAAELEKSLSPQLGTQQLPGPGQHWPRSALKGQAAGGAVGGSR
;
A
#
# COMPACT_ATOMS: atom_id res chain seq x y z
N MET A 1 -5.72 16.24 -6.67
CA MET A 1 -5.07 15.34 -5.69
C MET A 1 -3.71 14.95 -6.24
N PRO A 2 -2.60 15.10 -5.50
CA PRO A 2 -1.29 14.72 -6.00
C PRO A 2 -1.30 13.20 -6.24
N ARG A 3 -0.99 12.77 -7.46
CA ARG A 3 -0.73 11.36 -7.75
C ARG A 3 0.58 11.02 -7.03
N HIS A 4 0.55 10.10 -6.06
CA HIS A 4 1.76 9.68 -5.37
C HIS A 4 2.79 9.16 -6.39
N LEU A 5 4.01 9.67 -6.33
CA LEU A 5 5.07 9.48 -7.32
C LEU A 5 5.71 8.07 -7.32
N GLY A 6 5.07 7.07 -6.71
CA GLY A 6 5.57 5.70 -6.68
C GLY A 6 5.35 4.99 -5.36
N CYS A 7 5.99 3.82 -5.22
CA CYS A 7 5.97 3.01 -4.02
C CYS A 7 6.92 3.58 -2.94
N LEU A 8 6.50 3.52 -1.69
CA LEU A 8 7.26 3.99 -0.54
C LEU A 8 7.91 2.80 0.16
N ASP A 9 9.20 2.90 0.47
CA ASP A 9 9.93 1.83 1.16
C ASP A 9 10.34 2.29 2.55
N TYR A 10 10.23 1.38 3.49
CA TYR A 10 10.55 1.59 4.89
C TYR A 10 11.38 0.45 5.45
N THR A 11 12.31 0.80 6.34
CA THR A 11 12.79 -0.11 7.37
C THR A 11 12.05 0.15 8.67
N VAL A 12 11.44 -0.88 9.24
CA VAL A 12 10.65 -0.81 10.47
C VAL A 12 11.23 -1.78 11.50
N ARG A 13 11.63 -1.26 12.66
CA ARG A 13 12.17 -2.05 13.76
C ARG A 13 11.09 -2.35 14.79
N GLY A 14 10.97 -3.62 15.15
CA GLY A 14 10.07 -4.11 16.19
C GLY A 14 10.84 -4.74 17.35
N LEU A 15 10.24 -4.65 18.53
CA LEU A 15 10.72 -5.24 19.77
C LEU A 15 9.61 -6.14 20.35
N LEU A 16 9.88 -7.44 20.47
CA LEU A 16 8.97 -8.45 21.01
C LEU A 16 8.88 -8.37 22.54
N GLY A 17 7.78 -8.91 23.10
CA GLY A 17 7.57 -9.08 24.53
C GLY A 17 7.09 -7.83 25.28
N LYS A 18 6.81 -6.74 24.55
CA LYS A 18 6.35 -5.47 25.12
C LYS A 18 5.18 -4.94 24.29
N ALA A 19 4.15 -4.42 24.94
CA ALA A 19 3.09 -3.61 24.33
C ALA A 19 2.92 -2.29 25.08
N THR A 20 2.62 -1.24 24.32
CA THR A 20 2.33 0.11 24.80
C THR A 20 1.02 0.62 24.19
N ASP A 21 0.45 1.67 24.77
CA ASP A 21 -0.85 2.21 24.35
C ASP A 21 -0.84 2.92 22.99
N ASP A 22 0.33 3.33 22.51
CA ASP A 22 0.53 4.00 21.22
C ASP A 22 1.40 3.19 20.23
N PHE A 23 1.74 1.95 20.59
CA PHE A 23 2.59 1.03 19.83
C PHE A 23 4.05 1.50 19.64
N CYS A 24 4.47 2.56 20.35
CA CYS A 24 5.85 3.04 20.35
C CYS A 24 6.64 2.42 21.50
N GLU A 25 7.96 2.28 21.34
CA GLU A 25 8.80 1.81 22.44
C GLU A 25 8.73 2.71 23.70
N ASP A 26 8.69 4.03 23.52
CA ASP A 26 8.63 5.02 24.62
C ASP A 26 7.21 5.24 25.18
N GLY A 27 6.21 4.55 24.63
CA GLY A 27 4.82 4.65 25.07
C GLY A 27 4.60 4.09 26.48
N ARG A 28 3.41 4.35 27.04
CA ARG A 28 3.07 3.81 28.37
C ARG A 28 2.88 2.31 28.27
N LEU A 29 3.60 1.57 29.10
CA LEU A 29 3.53 0.10 29.14
C LEU A 29 2.10 -0.37 29.44
N VAL A 30 1.58 -1.25 28.59
CA VAL A 30 0.28 -1.91 28.75
C VAL A 30 0.46 -3.35 29.18
N GLU A 31 1.38 -4.07 28.53
CA GLU A 31 1.56 -5.52 28.76
C GLU A 31 3.00 -5.95 28.45
N LYS A 32 3.44 -7.01 29.15
CA LYS A 32 4.65 -7.77 28.83
C LYS A 32 4.30 -9.24 28.59
N THR A 33 4.94 -9.84 27.59
CA THR A 33 4.75 -11.24 27.22
C THR A 33 6.09 -11.94 26.99
N THR A 34 6.10 -13.27 27.03
CA THR A 34 7.27 -14.07 26.64
C THR A 34 7.34 -14.17 25.11
N TYR A 35 8.56 -14.35 24.60
CA TYR A 35 8.82 -14.45 23.17
C TYR A 35 9.78 -15.59 22.80
N ASP A 36 10.16 -16.44 23.75
CA ASP A 36 11.08 -17.56 23.53
C ASP A 36 10.57 -18.56 22.47
N HIS A 37 9.25 -18.63 22.29
CA HIS A 37 8.62 -19.46 21.27
C HIS A 37 8.62 -18.83 19.88
N VAL A 38 9.02 -17.56 19.72
CA VAL A 38 9.00 -16.84 18.44
C VAL A 38 10.27 -17.17 17.67
N THR A 39 10.10 -17.71 16.47
CA THR A 39 11.22 -18.07 15.58
C THR A 39 11.15 -17.29 14.27
N ARG A 40 12.27 -17.24 13.54
CA ARG A 40 12.35 -16.59 12.24
C ARG A 40 11.31 -17.16 11.26
N GLU A 41 11.12 -18.47 11.25
CA GLU A 41 10.18 -19.15 10.36
C GLU A 41 8.72 -18.80 10.70
N LYS A 42 8.40 -18.64 11.99
CA LYS A 42 7.06 -18.17 12.39
C LYS A 42 6.81 -16.74 11.92
N LEU A 43 7.79 -15.86 12.10
CA LEU A 43 7.71 -14.49 11.59
C LEU A 43 7.50 -14.47 10.07
N ASP A 44 8.35 -15.16 9.30
CA ASP A 44 8.24 -15.18 7.84
C ASP A 44 6.89 -15.73 7.35
N ARG A 45 6.30 -16.72 8.04
CA ARG A 45 4.93 -17.19 7.74
C ARG A 45 3.87 -16.11 7.96
N ILE A 46 3.94 -15.38 9.06
CA ILE A 46 3.01 -14.26 9.33
C ILE A 46 3.18 -13.16 8.28
N LEU A 47 4.42 -12.80 7.92
CA LEU A 47 4.68 -11.80 6.88
C LEU A 47 4.10 -12.23 5.52
N ALA A 48 4.20 -13.51 5.15
CA ALA A 48 3.61 -14.04 3.93
C ALA A 48 2.06 -13.95 3.92
N ILE A 49 1.42 -14.23 5.06
CA ILE A 49 -0.04 -14.09 5.21
C ILE A 49 -0.47 -12.63 5.06
N ILE A 50 0.25 -11.70 5.71
CA ILE A 50 0.02 -10.25 5.61
C ILE A 50 0.18 -9.81 4.15
N GLN A 51 1.26 -10.22 3.48
CA GLN A 51 1.49 -9.88 2.08
C GLN A 51 0.36 -10.37 1.17
N GLY A 52 -0.09 -11.62 1.33
CA GLY A 52 -1.21 -12.16 0.54
C GLY A 52 -2.52 -11.41 0.79
N SER A 53 -2.80 -11.03 2.04
CA SER A 53 -3.98 -10.24 2.40
C SER A 53 -3.97 -8.85 1.73
N HIS A 54 -2.83 -8.15 1.79
CA HIS A 54 -2.69 -6.84 1.16
C HIS A 54 -2.65 -6.91 -0.37
N GLN A 55 -2.15 -8.00 -0.97
CA GLN A 55 -2.23 -8.21 -2.41
C GLN A 55 -3.69 -8.34 -2.87
N LYS A 56 -4.51 -9.09 -2.14
CA LYS A 56 -5.95 -9.19 -2.41
C LYS A 56 -6.65 -7.83 -2.24
N ALA A 57 -6.31 -7.08 -1.20
CA ALA A 57 -6.83 -5.73 -0.99
C ALA A 57 -6.42 -4.79 -2.14
N LEU A 58 -5.17 -4.83 -2.58
CA LEU A 58 -4.66 -4.01 -3.67
C LEU A 58 -5.45 -4.23 -4.97
N VAL A 59 -5.73 -5.49 -5.32
CA VAL A 59 -6.60 -5.81 -6.47
C VAL A 59 -7.99 -5.21 -6.28
N MET A 60 -8.59 -5.39 -5.10
CA MET A 60 -9.93 -4.86 -4.80
C MET A 60 -9.99 -3.33 -4.95
N TYR A 61 -9.01 -2.59 -4.43
CA TYR A 61 -8.96 -1.12 -4.50
C TYR A 61 -8.52 -0.56 -5.86
N SER A 62 -8.03 -1.43 -6.76
CA SER A 62 -7.68 -1.07 -8.13
C SER A 62 -8.86 -1.19 -9.12
N ASN A 63 -10.04 -1.68 -8.66
CA ASN A 63 -11.20 -2.06 -9.49
C ASN A 63 -10.82 -2.85 -10.75
N LEU A 64 -9.77 -3.66 -10.68
CA LEU A 64 -9.35 -4.51 -11.79
C LEU A 64 -10.25 -5.74 -11.86
N ASP A 65 -10.75 -6.02 -13.07
CA ASP A 65 -11.32 -7.32 -13.36
C ASP A 65 -10.19 -8.32 -13.62
N LEU A 66 -9.90 -9.15 -12.61
CA LEU A 66 -8.86 -10.19 -12.67
C LEU A 66 -9.06 -11.21 -13.81
N GLN A 67 -10.26 -11.30 -14.40
CA GLN A 67 -10.52 -12.17 -15.54
C GLN A 67 -9.97 -11.62 -16.86
N THR A 68 -9.48 -10.38 -16.86
CA THR A 68 -8.93 -9.74 -18.05
C THR A 68 -7.43 -9.99 -18.19
N GLN A 69 -6.99 -10.14 -19.45
CA GLN A 69 -5.58 -10.23 -19.81
C GLN A 69 -4.79 -9.00 -19.31
N GLU A 70 -5.40 -7.82 -19.35
CA GLU A 70 -4.81 -6.57 -18.89
C GLU A 70 -4.51 -6.59 -17.39
N ALA A 71 -5.45 -7.07 -16.55
CA ALA A 71 -5.22 -7.21 -15.12
C ALA A 71 -4.08 -8.22 -14.82
N TYR A 72 -4.01 -9.32 -15.58
CA TYR A 72 -2.90 -10.26 -15.47
C TYR A 72 -1.56 -9.62 -15.84
N GLU A 73 -1.49 -8.89 -16.97
CA GLU A 73 -0.27 -8.18 -17.37
C GLU A 73 0.19 -7.15 -16.35
N MET A 74 -0.75 -6.40 -15.76
CA MET A 74 -0.43 -5.45 -14.70
C MET A 74 0.04 -6.13 -13.41
N ALA A 75 -0.53 -7.29 -13.07
CA ALA A 75 -0.07 -8.08 -11.92
C ALA A 75 1.37 -8.56 -12.13
N VAL A 76 1.66 -9.13 -13.30
CA VAL A 76 3.00 -9.64 -13.65
C VAL A 76 4.03 -8.51 -13.70
N ARG A 77 3.65 -7.33 -14.19
CA ARG A 77 4.54 -6.14 -14.24
C ARG A 77 4.68 -5.43 -12.89
N GLY A 78 3.92 -5.81 -11.86
CA GLY A 78 3.91 -5.12 -10.56
C GLY A 78 3.32 -3.69 -10.63
N SER A 79 2.51 -3.42 -11.64
CA SER A 79 1.96 -2.09 -11.95
C SER A 79 0.58 -1.84 -11.35
N ILE A 80 0.03 -2.78 -10.59
CA ILE A 80 -1.28 -2.58 -9.94
C ILE A 80 -1.17 -1.44 -8.92
N ARG A 81 -2.07 -0.48 -9.04
CA ARG A 81 -2.21 0.67 -8.13
C ARG A 81 -3.69 0.88 -7.80
N PRO A 82 -4.02 1.30 -6.58
CA PRO A 82 -5.37 1.66 -6.22
C PRO A 82 -5.83 2.85 -7.06
N MET A 83 -7.05 2.78 -7.61
CA MET A 83 -7.61 3.88 -8.41
C MET A 83 -8.31 4.93 -7.55
N ASN A 84 -8.80 4.51 -6.37
CA ASN A 84 -9.53 5.34 -5.43
C ASN A 84 -8.79 5.40 -4.08
N GLN A 85 -9.35 6.18 -3.14
CA GLN A 85 -8.87 6.19 -1.77
C GLN A 85 -8.87 4.77 -1.20
N SER A 86 -7.73 4.34 -0.66
CA SER A 86 -7.55 3.03 -0.03
C SER A 86 -6.96 3.20 1.37
N PRO A 87 -7.10 2.20 2.26
CA PRO A 87 -6.24 2.12 3.44
C PRO A 87 -4.76 1.92 3.02
N MET A 88 -3.87 1.84 4.01
CA MET A 88 -2.49 1.43 3.77
C MET A 88 -2.47 0.09 3.04
N LEU A 89 -1.76 0.03 1.91
CA LEU A 89 -1.57 -1.20 1.14
C LEU A 89 -0.09 -1.56 1.12
N ILE A 90 0.22 -2.79 1.56
CA ILE A 90 1.57 -3.34 1.55
C ILE A 90 1.76 -4.12 0.25
N THR A 91 2.68 -3.67 -0.60
CA THR A 91 3.05 -4.34 -1.86
C THR A 91 4.15 -5.38 -1.68
N GLY A 92 4.94 -5.26 -0.60
CA GLY A 92 5.98 -6.20 -0.26
C GLY A 92 6.38 -6.06 1.20
N ILE A 93 6.65 -7.17 1.87
CA ILE A 93 7.12 -7.18 3.26
C ILE A 93 8.04 -8.38 3.50
N ARG A 94 9.19 -8.13 4.12
CA ARG A 94 10.13 -9.21 4.48
C ARG A 94 10.95 -8.85 5.71
N CYS A 95 11.43 -9.89 6.40
CA CYS A 95 12.35 -9.70 7.52
C CYS A 95 13.80 -9.60 7.01
N LEU A 96 14.47 -8.49 7.34
CA LEU A 96 15.88 -8.26 7.04
C LEU A 96 16.80 -8.85 8.12
N HIS A 97 16.41 -8.70 9.38
CA HIS A 97 17.20 -9.13 10.53
C HIS A 97 16.27 -9.64 11.64
N PHE A 98 16.68 -10.71 12.30
CA PHE A 98 15.92 -11.33 13.39
C PHE A 98 16.89 -11.80 14.48
N ALA A 99 16.92 -11.06 15.59
CA ALA A 99 17.69 -11.40 16.79
C ALA A 99 16.83 -11.01 18.00
N PRO A 100 15.91 -11.88 18.43
CA PRO A 100 14.95 -11.58 19.49
C PRO A 100 15.62 -10.99 20.74
N PRO A 101 15.00 -9.98 21.37
CA PRO A 101 13.64 -9.50 21.10
C PRO A 101 13.51 -8.61 19.86
N GLU A 102 14.60 -8.27 19.17
CA GLU A 102 14.56 -7.36 18.03
C GLU A 102 14.33 -8.06 16.69
N PHE A 103 13.56 -7.40 15.82
CA PHE A 103 13.49 -7.73 14.40
C PHE A 103 13.40 -6.47 13.54
N LEU A 104 13.89 -6.57 12.30
CA LEU A 104 13.87 -5.50 11.32
C LEU A 104 13.13 -5.96 10.07
N LEU A 105 12.14 -5.19 9.66
CA LEU A 105 11.35 -5.43 8.46
C LEU A 105 11.71 -4.42 7.38
N GLU A 106 11.71 -4.88 6.14
CA GLU A 106 11.53 -4.02 4.97
C GLU A 106 10.05 -4.06 4.59
N VAL A 107 9.43 -2.89 4.44
CA VAL A 107 8.02 -2.74 4.08
C VAL A 107 7.92 -1.80 2.89
N GLN A 108 7.35 -2.31 1.81
CA GLN A 108 6.98 -1.56 0.62
C GLN A 108 5.48 -1.32 0.67
N CYS A 109 5.06 -0.06 0.64
CA CYS A 109 3.65 0.28 0.81
C CYS A 109 3.25 1.58 0.10
N MET A 110 1.96 1.88 0.20
CA MET A 110 1.34 3.12 -0.27
C MET A 110 0.18 3.51 0.64
N HIS A 111 -0.16 4.80 0.65
CA HIS A 111 -1.23 5.38 1.48
C HIS A 111 -1.05 5.10 2.98
N GLU A 112 0.19 4.97 3.42
CA GLU A 112 0.57 4.70 4.79
C GLU A 112 0.70 5.97 5.63
N THR A 113 0.66 5.76 6.94
CA THR A 113 1.02 6.74 7.95
C THR A 113 2.00 6.06 8.91
N GLN A 114 2.80 6.86 9.61
CA GLN A 114 3.70 6.34 10.63
C GLN A 114 2.96 5.53 11.71
N LYS A 115 1.74 5.93 12.09
CA LYS A 115 0.90 5.20 13.05
C LYS A 115 0.50 3.82 12.52
N GLN A 116 0.18 3.69 11.23
CA GLN A 116 -0.17 2.40 10.62
C GLN A 116 1.03 1.44 10.56
N LEU A 117 2.23 1.95 10.25
CA LEU A 117 3.45 1.14 10.29
C LEU A 117 3.77 0.64 11.70
N ARG A 118 3.54 1.46 12.74
CA ARG A 118 3.68 1.04 14.14
C ARG A 118 2.63 -0.01 14.52
N ARG A 119 1.38 0.20 14.12
CA ARG A 119 0.30 -0.75 14.35
C ARG A 119 0.56 -2.11 13.68
N LEU A 120 1.13 -2.12 12.48
CA LEU A 120 1.54 -3.34 11.78
C LEU A 120 2.50 -4.19 12.64
N VAL A 121 3.49 -3.56 13.27
CA VAL A 121 4.41 -4.26 14.19
C VAL A 121 3.67 -4.89 15.36
N HIS A 122 2.73 -4.14 15.95
CA HIS A 122 1.90 -4.65 17.03
C HIS A 122 1.04 -5.85 16.59
N GLU A 123 0.37 -5.76 15.44
CA GLU A 123 -0.44 -6.84 14.86
C GLU A 123 0.42 -8.09 14.58
N ILE A 124 1.64 -7.93 14.05
CA ILE A 124 2.60 -9.04 13.88
C ILE A 124 2.93 -9.70 15.23
N GLY A 125 3.13 -8.90 16.29
CA GLY A 125 3.34 -9.42 17.64
C GLY A 125 2.20 -10.33 18.10
N LEU A 126 0.96 -9.88 17.93
CA LEU A 126 -0.25 -10.63 18.30
C LEU A 126 -0.38 -11.94 17.53
N GLU A 127 -0.15 -11.92 16.21
CA GLU A 127 -0.18 -13.12 15.35
C GLU A 127 0.90 -14.14 15.75
N LEU A 128 2.03 -13.67 16.29
CA LEU A 128 3.08 -14.51 16.86
C LEU A 128 2.78 -15.03 18.26
N LYS A 129 1.57 -14.78 18.80
CA LYS A 129 1.16 -15.11 20.16
C LYS A 129 2.09 -14.48 21.21
N SER A 130 2.47 -13.23 20.97
CA SER A 130 3.32 -12.39 21.81
C SER A 130 2.75 -10.96 21.74
N THR A 131 3.48 -10.00 22.29
CA THR A 131 3.31 -8.58 22.00
C THR A 131 4.54 -8.02 21.29
N ALA A 132 4.37 -6.89 20.61
CA ALA A 132 5.47 -6.12 20.05
C ALA A 132 5.17 -4.62 20.05
N VAL A 133 6.23 -3.82 20.14
CA VAL A 133 6.23 -2.36 19.92
C VAL A 133 7.16 -2.01 18.79
N CYS A 134 6.90 -0.87 18.13
CA CYS A 134 7.77 -0.33 17.12
C CYS A 134 8.75 0.68 17.74
N SER A 135 10.05 0.42 17.61
CA SER A 135 11.11 1.31 18.09
C SER A 135 11.61 2.28 17.02
N GLN A 136 11.51 1.91 15.74
CA GLN A 136 11.98 2.76 14.65
C GLN A 136 11.13 2.59 13.39
N VAL A 137 10.81 3.71 12.74
CA VAL A 137 10.30 3.76 11.37
C VAL A 137 11.21 4.68 10.59
N ARG A 138 11.83 4.18 9.52
CA ARG A 138 12.68 4.96 8.63
C ARG A 138 12.24 4.75 7.20
N ARG A 139 11.80 5.82 6.53
CA ARG A 139 11.56 5.82 5.08
C ARG A 139 12.91 5.74 4.38
N THR A 140 13.08 4.76 3.51
CA THR A 140 14.32 4.53 2.73
C THR A 140 14.14 4.89 1.26
N ARG A 141 12.91 4.93 0.76
CA ARG A 141 12.56 5.37 -0.60
C ARG A 141 11.26 6.17 -0.62
N ASP A 142 11.22 7.21 -1.43
CA ASP A 142 10.02 7.97 -1.77
C ASP A 142 9.94 8.11 -3.30
N GLY A 143 9.21 7.19 -3.95
CA GLY A 143 9.16 7.11 -5.40
C GLY A 143 10.55 6.89 -6.01
N CYS A 144 11.02 7.85 -6.82
CA CYS A 144 12.35 7.82 -7.44
C CYS A 144 13.50 8.31 -6.53
N PHE A 145 13.17 8.83 -5.33
CA PHE A 145 14.15 9.32 -4.37
C PHE A 145 14.51 8.26 -3.34
N THR A 146 15.79 8.18 -3.01
CA THR A 146 16.34 7.27 -1.99
C THR A 146 17.04 8.05 -0.89
N LEU A 147 17.61 7.35 0.09
CA LEU A 147 18.41 7.98 1.15
C LEU A 147 19.64 8.73 0.61
N ASP A 148 20.21 8.29 -0.51
CA ASP A 148 21.38 8.96 -1.10
C ASP A 148 21.02 10.34 -1.69
N ASP A 149 19.74 10.58 -1.95
CA ASP A 149 19.20 11.86 -2.39
C ASP A 149 18.87 12.79 -1.21
N ALA A 150 18.87 12.27 0.02
CA ALA A 150 18.43 13.01 1.19
C ALA A 150 19.53 13.95 1.71
N LEU A 151 19.24 15.25 1.74
CA LEU A 151 20.13 16.23 2.36
C LEU A 151 20.06 16.15 3.89
N LEU A 152 21.22 16.07 4.53
CA LEU A 152 21.33 16.21 5.98
C LEU A 152 20.93 17.63 6.39
N ARG A 153 20.48 17.79 7.64
CA ARG A 153 20.02 19.10 8.16
C ARG A 153 21.09 20.20 8.06
N THR A 154 22.37 19.83 8.15
CA THR A 154 23.51 20.75 8.00
C THR A 154 23.71 21.24 6.57
N GLN A 155 23.05 20.61 5.59
CA GLN A 155 23.12 20.93 4.15
C GLN A 155 21.80 21.55 3.66
N TRP A 156 20.97 22.07 4.57
CA TRP A 156 19.73 22.77 4.21
C TRP A 156 20.01 24.23 3.86
N ASP A 157 20.98 24.44 2.97
CA ASP A 157 21.32 25.73 2.38
C ASP A 157 20.86 25.78 0.92
N LEU A 158 20.71 26.99 0.39
CA LEU A 158 20.18 27.20 -0.96
C LEU A 158 21.01 26.47 -2.04
N HIS A 159 22.33 26.44 -1.91
CA HIS A 159 23.21 25.86 -2.92
C HIS A 159 23.07 24.34 -2.95
N SER A 160 23.13 23.69 -1.78
CA SER A 160 22.91 22.25 -1.64
C SER A 160 21.54 21.82 -2.18
N ILE A 161 20.48 22.58 -1.89
CA ILE A 161 19.13 22.30 -2.39
C ILE A 161 19.06 22.45 -3.92
N GLN A 162 19.62 23.52 -4.49
CA GLN A 162 19.66 23.71 -5.94
C GLN A 162 20.40 22.59 -6.66
N ASN A 163 21.56 22.18 -6.13
CA ASN A 163 22.35 21.08 -6.69
C ASN A 163 21.56 19.76 -6.63
N ALA A 164 20.89 19.47 -5.51
CA ALA A 164 20.08 18.26 -5.37
C ALA A 164 18.91 18.23 -6.36
N ILE A 165 18.22 19.37 -6.56
CA ILE A 165 17.14 19.49 -7.55
C ILE A 165 17.68 19.22 -8.97
N GLN A 166 18.81 19.82 -9.33
CA GLN A 166 19.41 19.63 -10.66
C GLN A 166 19.85 18.17 -10.88
N ALA A 167 20.44 17.54 -9.87
CA ALA A 167 20.86 16.14 -9.93
C ALA A 167 19.67 15.17 -10.04
N ALA A 168 18.54 15.47 -9.42
CA ALA A 168 17.35 14.63 -9.47
C ALA A 168 16.48 14.86 -10.73
N ALA A 169 16.55 16.03 -11.35
CA ALA A 169 15.73 16.43 -12.49
C ALA A 169 15.56 15.36 -13.60
N PRO A 170 16.62 14.69 -14.11
CA PRO A 170 16.46 13.68 -15.16
C PRO A 170 15.64 12.46 -14.70
N ARG A 171 15.84 12.00 -13.46
CA ARG A 171 15.09 10.87 -12.90
C ARG A 171 13.62 11.24 -12.67
N VAL A 172 13.37 12.44 -12.17
CA VAL A 172 12.01 12.96 -11.97
C VAL A 172 11.28 13.08 -13.30
N ALA A 173 11.95 13.61 -14.34
CA ALA A 173 11.37 13.70 -15.68
C ALA A 173 10.97 12.33 -16.23
N ALA A 174 11.85 11.33 -16.12
CA ALA A 174 11.56 9.96 -16.55
C ALA A 174 10.38 9.32 -15.79
N GLU A 175 10.30 9.51 -14.47
CA GLU A 175 9.20 8.97 -13.66
C GLU A 175 7.87 9.67 -13.96
N LEU A 176 7.90 10.98 -14.23
CA LEU A 176 6.73 11.74 -14.68
C LEU A 176 6.25 11.27 -16.05
N GLU A 177 7.15 11.06 -17.02
CA GLU A 177 6.81 10.50 -18.33
C GLU A 177 6.15 9.12 -18.18
N LYS A 178 6.70 8.24 -17.35
CA LYS A 178 6.12 6.93 -17.05
C LYS A 178 4.74 7.01 -16.40
N SER A 179 4.54 7.97 -15.51
CA SER A 179 3.28 8.16 -14.77
C SER A 179 2.20 8.90 -15.57
N LEU A 180 2.60 9.71 -16.56
CA LEU A 180 1.74 10.52 -17.42
C LEU A 180 1.48 9.87 -18.79
N SER A 181 2.30 8.91 -19.19
CA SER A 181 2.04 8.04 -20.33
C SER A 181 0.61 7.53 -20.19
N PRO A 182 -0.27 7.71 -21.20
CA PRO A 182 -1.54 7.01 -21.19
C PRO A 182 -1.19 5.53 -21.07
N GLN A 183 -1.57 4.89 -19.97
CA GLN A 183 -1.84 3.47 -20.03
C GLN A 183 -2.78 3.33 -21.23
N LEU A 184 -2.33 2.62 -22.27
CA LEU A 184 -2.94 2.61 -23.59
C LEU A 184 -4.31 1.89 -23.53
N GLY A 185 -5.26 2.47 -22.81
CA GLY A 185 -6.66 2.18 -22.87
C GLY A 185 -7.16 2.80 -24.16
N THR A 186 -6.95 2.08 -25.27
CA THR A 186 -7.71 2.30 -26.49
C THR A 186 -9.17 1.92 -26.19
N GLN A 187 -9.90 2.79 -25.48
CA GLN A 187 -11.34 2.88 -25.71
C GLN A 187 -11.48 3.56 -27.06
N GLN A 188 -11.47 2.73 -28.10
CA GLN A 188 -11.94 3.11 -29.40
C GLN A 188 -13.41 3.50 -29.23
N LEU A 189 -13.69 4.80 -29.20
CA LEU A 189 -15.05 5.32 -29.32
C LEU A 189 -15.67 4.65 -30.55
N PRO A 190 -16.90 4.10 -30.47
CA PRO A 190 -17.53 3.53 -31.64
C PRO A 190 -17.65 4.63 -32.68
N GLY A 191 -17.07 4.40 -33.87
CA GLY A 191 -17.13 5.33 -34.98
C GLY A 191 -18.58 5.67 -35.34
N PRO A 192 -18.83 6.81 -36.02
CA PRO A 192 -20.16 7.26 -36.35
C PRO A 192 -20.78 6.29 -37.36
N GLY A 193 -21.55 5.31 -36.89
CA GLY A 193 -22.21 4.36 -37.78
C GLY A 193 -22.62 2.99 -37.22
N GLN A 194 -22.73 2.78 -35.89
CA GLN A 194 -23.27 1.51 -35.38
C GLN A 194 -24.61 1.68 -34.67
N HIS A 195 -25.56 0.92 -35.20
CA HIS A 195 -27.00 0.92 -34.93
C HIS A 195 -27.29 0.29 -33.56
N TRP A 196 -28.04 0.97 -32.69
CA TRP A 196 -28.51 0.40 -31.43
C TRP A 196 -29.52 -0.74 -31.70
N PRO A 197 -29.45 -1.89 -31.02
CA PRO A 197 -30.50 -2.90 -31.11
C PRO A 197 -31.74 -2.41 -30.35
N ARG A 198 -32.84 -2.23 -31.07
CA ARG A 198 -34.19 -2.01 -30.52
C ARG A 198 -34.67 -3.29 -29.83
N SER A 199 -34.28 -3.49 -28.58
CA SER A 199 -34.93 -4.45 -27.69
C SER A 199 -34.90 -3.93 -26.25
N ALA A 200 -35.51 -2.78 -26.06
CA ALA A 200 -35.97 -2.31 -24.76
C ALA A 200 -37.32 -1.61 -24.99
N LEU A 201 -38.35 -2.37 -25.36
CA LEU A 201 -39.76 -1.97 -25.31
C LEU A 201 -40.63 -3.20 -25.58
N LYS A 202 -41.61 -3.41 -24.67
CA LYS A 202 -42.61 -4.50 -24.54
C LYS A 202 -42.11 -5.73 -23.78
N GLY A 203 -42.69 -6.13 -22.65
CA GLY A 203 -43.82 -5.59 -21.90
C GLY A 203 -44.29 -6.63 -20.88
N GLN A 204 -44.98 -6.17 -19.83
CA GLN A 204 -46.15 -6.87 -19.29
C GLN A 204 -46.93 -5.93 -18.36
N ALA A 205 -48.15 -5.66 -18.77
CA ALA A 205 -49.21 -5.09 -17.96
C ALA A 205 -50.28 -6.18 -17.78
N ALA A 206 -50.73 -6.38 -16.55
CA ALA A 206 -52.03 -6.93 -16.14
C ALA A 206 -52.14 -6.60 -14.62
N GLY A 207 -52.99 -5.67 -14.19
CA GLY A 207 -54.42 -5.88 -13.89
C GLY A 207 -54.56 -6.23 -12.39
N GLY A 208 -55.38 -5.64 -11.53
CA GLY A 208 -56.51 -4.74 -11.64
C GLY A 208 -56.88 -4.21 -10.24
N ALA A 209 -57.85 -3.31 -10.20
CA ALA A 209 -58.28 -2.48 -9.08
C ALA A 209 -59.01 -3.23 -7.94
N VAL A 210 -59.12 -2.56 -6.76
CA VAL A 210 -60.35 -2.32 -5.95
C VAL A 210 -59.91 -1.51 -4.71
N GLY A 211 -60.34 -0.25 -4.56
CA GLY A 211 -61.36 0.19 -3.58
C GLY A 211 -60.69 0.56 -2.24
N GLY A 212 -60.83 1.72 -1.60
CA GLY A 212 -61.98 2.61 -1.45
C GLY A 212 -61.91 3.12 0.01
N SER A 213 -62.07 4.43 0.19
CA SER A 213 -61.87 5.23 1.41
C SER A 213 -62.50 4.71 2.71
N ARG A 214 -61.82 4.97 3.84
CA ARG A 214 -62.23 5.98 4.85
C ARG A 214 -61.17 6.11 5.94
#